data_AF-A0A1Y3DS76-F1
#
_entry.id   AF-A0A1Y3DS76-F1
#
_cell.length_a   1.000
_cell.length_b   1.000
_cell.length_c   1.000
_cell.angle_alpha   90.00
_cell.angle_beta   90.00
_cell.angle_gamma   90.00
#
_symmetry.space_group_name_H-M   'P 1'
#
loop_
_entity.id
_entity.type
_entity.pdbx_description
1 polymer ?
#
loop_
_entity_poly.entity_id
_entity_poly.type
_entity_poly.pdbx_seq_one_letter_code
_entity_poly.pdbx_strand_id
1 'polypeptide(L)'
;MIDYYHCYTKKRSDIGQACGFTKSKSQVIGRIEPNRELQKKYMFKENIYYSDENVKKRSECYVNIESVKLQNKFFYHNEGGWTKDIDISDQQNKIKYVKRLDKDINTINSVKILMNETTRIINKNNSIGIYKEYFQDEDEAEEEFKIKSMLVIKDKARKYSRYVTSIKWPTDSSHKLAISYCVNNYKEILNDSPKNCLLYNLNEINNPYQILFSKTFIKCLRFNHKNSDLLLAGSYDGTVNLWDLRKKNTLCESSSNHASHKNIVQDVIWLQTKTNNHCLSVSNDGLCLIWDIRNFNEHIESFSLHKDSGEVCHLVETTNLDASSMKNSHGGVDINQFVTQTANLPGMGENGVINKSLPTTDTGIADGAGNSITLSPPSASLCYSANCLEWNLEAGPSKILVGTDEGYVLSLSKRQAKNLEMLQKYGASNEKHLSSITSIKRIPINLKYFLSTDKWGFNIWSEDIKFPIISNYYDECVINKGLWITDSSFFILARKDGYLDFWNLLYNFNEPIIQHKVCNSSITEIDGHLNNKYISVGNDLGDTHILKLGSTFCKNTSEEKNALDQLFERESKREKNLEYIRKQLNCFRKKRECLNMQDVSISDVVVEDTQREYESLL
;
A
#
# COMPACT_ATOMS: atom_id res chain seq x y z
N MET A 1 86.88 11.66 42.07
CA MET A 1 87.48 10.94 40.92
C MET A 1 88.50 9.96 41.48
N ILE A 2 89.35 9.32 40.69
CA ILE A 2 90.55 8.67 41.22
C ILE A 2 91.60 9.77 41.35
N ASP A 3 91.69 10.36 42.53
CA ASP A 3 92.62 11.46 42.78
C ASP A 3 94.01 10.85 43.05
N TYR A 4 94.93 11.01 42.10
CA TYR A 4 96.29 10.51 42.22
C TYR A 4 97.08 11.33 43.24
N TYR A 5 97.31 10.72 44.41
CA TYR A 5 98.07 11.32 45.51
C TYR A 5 99.54 11.54 45.12
N HIS A 6 100.05 12.76 45.33
CA HIS A 6 101.49 13.03 45.33
C HIS A 6 101.89 13.61 46.69
N CYS A 7 102.39 12.76 47.59
CA CYS A 7 102.83 13.19 48.91
C CYS A 7 104.20 13.88 48.83
N TYR A 8 104.27 15.15 49.22
CA TYR A 8 105.52 15.88 49.35
C TYR A 8 105.96 15.93 50.82
N THR A 9 107.05 15.24 51.14
CA THR A 9 107.70 15.30 52.46
C THR A 9 108.82 16.34 52.43
N LYS A 10 108.82 17.28 53.38
CA LYS A 10 109.86 18.33 53.52
C LYS A 10 110.58 18.18 54.87
N LYS A 11 111.91 18.29 54.89
CA LYS A 11 112.70 18.09 56.13
C LYS A 11 112.42 19.22 57.12
N ARG A 12 112.40 18.88 58.42
CA ARG A 12 112.02 19.79 59.51
C ARG A 12 112.96 21.00 59.67
N SER A 13 114.21 20.88 59.24
CA SER A 13 115.19 21.98 59.14
C SER A 13 114.73 23.12 58.22
N ASP A 14 113.95 22.79 57.18
CA ASP A 14 113.64 23.66 56.06
C ASP A 14 112.24 24.30 56.20
N ILE A 15 111.61 24.10 57.38
CA ILE A 15 110.29 24.63 57.76
C ILE A 15 110.52 25.94 58.51
N GLY A 16 110.49 27.05 57.77
CA GLY A 16 110.72 28.40 58.29
C GLY A 16 111.67 29.24 57.44
N GLN A 17 112.47 28.61 56.59
CA GLN A 17 113.28 29.33 55.59
C GLN A 17 112.42 29.80 54.40
N ALA A 18 112.82 30.94 53.81
CA ALA A 18 112.15 31.51 52.64
C ALA A 18 112.20 30.53 51.45
N CYS A 19 111.04 30.15 50.94
CA CYS A 19 110.93 29.19 49.85
C CYS A 19 111.23 29.87 48.50
N GLY A 20 112.46 29.70 48.00
CA GLY A 20 112.89 30.20 46.69
C GLY A 20 112.25 29.45 45.53
N PHE A 21 111.01 29.81 45.17
CA PHE A 21 110.29 29.21 44.05
C PHE A 21 110.88 29.59 42.70
N THR A 22 111.43 28.62 41.98
CA THR A 22 111.80 28.74 40.56
C THR A 22 110.70 28.17 39.66
N LYS A 23 110.47 28.76 38.48
CA LYS A 23 109.49 28.26 37.51
C LYS A 23 109.99 26.96 36.84
N SER A 24 109.49 25.82 37.30
CA SER A 24 109.53 24.58 36.52
C SER A 24 108.51 24.61 35.36
N LYS A 25 108.71 23.76 34.35
CA LYS A 25 107.72 23.57 33.26
C LYS A 25 106.63 22.60 33.73
N SER A 26 105.37 22.94 33.47
CA SER A 26 104.22 22.12 33.85
C SER A 26 104.23 20.73 33.18
N GLN A 27 103.90 19.70 33.95
CA GLN A 27 103.57 18.36 33.44
C GLN A 27 102.15 17.98 33.86
N VAL A 28 101.44 17.23 33.01
CA VAL A 28 100.08 16.75 33.28
C VAL A 28 100.18 15.35 33.87
N ILE A 29 99.79 15.19 35.14
CA ILE A 29 100.01 13.96 35.92
C ILE A 29 98.85 12.94 35.75
N GLY A 30 97.69 13.36 35.25
CA GLY A 30 96.56 12.47 34.99
C GLY A 30 95.43 13.10 34.18
N ARG A 31 94.52 12.26 33.68
CA ARG A 31 93.32 12.63 32.92
C ARG A 31 92.20 11.63 33.26
N ILE A 32 90.96 12.09 33.39
CA ILE A 32 89.80 11.23 33.70
C ILE A 32 88.82 11.23 32.52
N GLU A 33 88.29 10.05 32.20
CA GLU A 33 87.30 9.80 31.15
C GLU A 33 85.86 10.11 31.61
N PRO A 34 84.95 10.59 30.72
CA PRO A 34 83.59 10.99 31.08
C PRO A 34 82.58 9.82 31.10
N ASN A 35 81.78 9.71 32.17
CA ASN A 35 80.67 8.74 32.25
C ASN A 35 79.40 9.27 31.53
N ARG A 36 78.92 8.49 30.55
CA ARG A 36 77.76 8.81 29.67
C ARG A 36 76.41 8.88 30.40
N GLU A 37 76.25 8.26 31.56
CA GLU A 37 74.97 8.31 32.29
C GLU A 37 74.66 9.71 32.85
N LEU A 38 75.69 10.41 33.33
CA LEU A 38 75.57 11.79 33.83
C LEU A 38 75.34 12.78 32.69
N GLN A 39 75.89 12.52 31.50
CA GLN A 39 75.73 13.36 30.31
C GLN A 39 74.26 13.56 29.92
N LYS A 40 73.40 12.55 30.13
CA LYS A 40 71.95 12.65 29.86
C LYS A 40 71.17 13.48 30.89
N LYS A 41 71.77 13.82 32.03
CA LYS A 41 71.16 14.66 33.09
C LYS A 41 71.64 16.12 33.02
N TYR A 42 72.36 16.51 31.97
CA TYR A 42 72.89 17.85 31.80
C TYR A 42 71.84 18.83 31.24
N MET A 43 71.55 19.89 31.99
CA MET A 43 70.82 21.08 31.52
C MET A 43 71.40 22.32 32.21
N PHE A 44 71.39 23.48 31.54
CA PHE A 44 72.37 24.55 31.75
C PHE A 44 71.80 25.79 32.48
N LYS A 45 72.49 26.32 33.51
CA LYS A 45 72.42 27.72 34.05
C LYS A 45 73.52 28.04 35.09
N GLU A 46 73.66 29.31 35.53
CA GLU A 46 74.93 29.97 35.98
C GLU A 46 75.16 30.16 37.53
N ASN A 47 76.35 30.62 38.02
CA ASN A 47 77.00 30.34 39.37
C ASN A 47 77.35 31.51 40.39
N ILE A 48 77.47 31.25 41.76
CA ILE A 48 78.31 31.91 42.89
C ILE A 48 78.57 31.00 44.20
N TYR A 49 79.13 31.47 45.38
CA TYR A 49 79.86 30.74 46.53
C TYR A 49 79.87 31.50 47.96
N TYR A 50 80.41 31.18 49.21
CA TYR A 50 80.89 30.00 50.08
C TYR A 50 81.60 30.39 51.49
N SER A 51 81.45 29.69 52.69
CA SER A 51 82.27 29.81 54.01
C SER A 51 81.87 28.95 55.31
N ASP A 52 82.73 28.62 56.36
CA ASP A 52 82.39 27.92 57.71
C ASP A 52 83.49 27.86 58.92
N GLU A 53 83.24 27.38 60.21
CA GLU A 53 84.20 27.26 61.43
C GLU A 53 83.89 26.25 62.67
N ASN A 54 84.63 26.14 63.86
CA ASN A 54 84.59 24.99 64.89
C ASN A 54 85.24 25.02 66.40
N VAL A 55 84.46 24.73 67.51
CA VAL A 55 84.54 23.80 68.77
C VAL A 55 85.61 23.71 69.98
N LYS A 56 85.17 23.50 71.29
CA LYS A 56 85.80 22.80 72.53
C LYS A 56 84.69 22.07 73.43
N LYS A 57 84.94 21.32 74.56
CA LYS A 57 84.04 20.25 75.17
C LYS A 57 83.44 20.34 76.63
N ARG A 58 82.40 19.51 76.94
CA ARG A 58 81.57 19.35 78.21
C ARG A 58 80.90 17.92 78.38
N SER A 59 79.91 17.75 79.29
CA SER A 59 78.95 16.60 79.43
C SER A 59 77.57 17.01 80.01
N GLU A 60 76.46 16.32 79.67
CA GLU A 60 75.04 16.77 79.80
C GLU A 60 73.99 15.66 80.16
N CYS A 61 72.70 16.00 80.30
CA CYS A 61 71.55 15.07 80.39
C CYS A 61 70.22 15.73 79.90
N TYR A 62 69.21 14.98 79.43
CA TYR A 62 68.06 15.50 78.66
C TYR A 62 66.71 14.77 78.85
N VAL A 63 65.59 15.48 78.61
CA VAL A 63 64.23 14.96 78.30
C VAL A 63 63.60 15.86 77.21
N ASN A 64 62.71 15.31 76.37
CA ASN A 64 62.20 15.96 75.14
C ASN A 64 60.65 16.02 75.09
N ILE A 65 60.09 17.06 74.45
CA ILE A 65 58.69 17.16 74.01
C ILE A 65 58.68 17.89 72.65
N GLU A 66 58.06 17.29 71.62
CA GLU A 66 57.97 17.92 70.29
C GLU A 66 56.86 18.98 70.20
N SER A 67 57.07 20.00 69.37
CA SER A 67 56.15 21.14 69.24
C SER A 67 55.28 21.06 67.97
N VAL A 68 53.97 20.87 68.17
CA VAL A 68 52.97 20.90 67.08
C VAL A 68 52.74 22.34 66.62
N LYS A 69 52.91 22.59 65.32
CA LYS A 69 52.69 23.92 64.72
C LYS A 69 51.24 24.07 64.28
N LEU A 70 50.56 25.08 64.81
CA LEU A 70 49.24 25.52 64.38
C LEU A 70 49.35 26.80 63.53
N GLN A 71 48.40 27.00 62.60
CA GLN A 71 48.25 28.23 61.83
C GLN A 71 46.78 28.64 61.78
N ASN A 72 46.52 29.93 61.98
CA ASN A 72 45.19 30.52 61.81
C ASN A 72 45.05 31.03 60.36
N LYS A 73 43.86 30.84 59.78
CA LYS A 73 43.47 31.42 58.49
C LYS A 73 42.24 32.31 58.70
N PHE A 74 42.13 33.37 57.90
CA PHE A 74 41.02 34.30 57.91
C PHE A 74 40.40 34.39 56.52
N PHE A 75 39.14 34.80 56.45
CA PHE A 75 38.40 35.08 55.21
C PHE A 75 37.99 36.55 55.18
N TYR A 76 37.91 37.13 53.99
CA TYR A 76 37.35 38.45 53.75
C TYR A 76 36.13 38.31 52.84
N HIS A 77 35.01 38.94 53.21
CA HIS A 77 33.84 39.09 52.37
C HIS A 77 33.71 40.56 51.99
N ASN A 78 33.76 40.86 50.68
CA ASN A 78 33.60 42.21 50.16
C ASN A 78 32.25 42.31 49.43
N GLU A 79 31.33 43.14 49.93
CA GLU A 79 30.05 43.42 49.29
C GLU A 79 29.86 44.93 49.05
N GLY A 80 29.76 45.31 47.77
CA GLY A 80 29.39 46.68 47.36
C GLY A 80 30.56 47.62 47.10
N GLY A 81 30.30 48.65 46.27
CA GLY A 81 31.26 49.69 45.86
C GLY A 81 30.82 51.09 46.29
N TRP A 82 30.53 51.26 47.59
CA TRP A 82 30.13 52.56 48.15
C TRP A 82 31.35 53.48 48.33
N THR A 83 31.13 54.80 48.36
CA THR A 83 32.21 55.76 48.68
C THR A 83 32.66 55.58 50.13
N LYS A 84 33.95 55.79 50.39
CA LYS A 84 34.61 55.46 51.68
C LYS A 84 33.99 56.12 52.91
N ASP A 85 33.28 57.23 52.70
CA ASP A 85 32.68 58.06 53.75
C ASP A 85 31.25 57.62 54.15
N ILE A 86 30.75 56.51 53.60
CA ILE A 86 29.41 55.97 53.85
C ILE A 86 29.53 54.60 54.53
N ASP A 87 29.15 54.53 55.81
CA ASP A 87 28.95 53.25 56.47
C ASP A 87 27.73 52.53 55.88
N ILE A 88 27.97 51.33 55.36
CA ILE A 88 26.98 50.45 54.73
C ILE A 88 26.03 49.85 55.79
N SER A 89 26.49 49.78 57.05
CA SER A 89 25.77 49.22 58.19
C SER A 89 24.53 50.06 58.58
N ASP A 90 24.59 51.39 58.40
CA ASP A 90 23.44 52.26 58.62
C ASP A 90 22.59 52.43 57.35
N GLN A 91 21.48 51.72 57.30
CA GLN A 91 20.47 51.85 56.24
C GLN A 91 19.98 53.30 56.08
N GLN A 92 19.94 54.11 57.15
CA GLN A 92 19.55 55.51 57.03
C GLN A 92 20.57 56.33 56.25
N ASN A 93 21.88 56.10 56.41
CA ASN A 93 22.91 56.79 55.65
C ASN A 93 22.90 56.41 54.18
N LYS A 94 22.69 55.13 53.85
CA LYS A 94 22.40 54.67 52.48
C LYS A 94 21.20 55.41 51.87
N ILE A 95 20.08 55.50 52.61
CA ILE A 95 18.87 56.21 52.15
C ILE A 95 19.10 57.73 52.03
N LYS A 96 19.84 58.37 52.95
CA LYS A 96 20.21 59.80 52.89
C LYS A 96 21.08 60.10 51.68
N TYR A 97 22.00 59.20 51.31
CA TYR A 97 22.88 59.36 50.15
C TYR A 97 22.12 59.21 48.83
N VAL A 98 21.28 58.17 48.69
CA VAL A 98 20.42 58.02 47.51
C VAL A 98 19.48 59.22 47.37
N LYS A 99 18.81 59.65 48.45
CA LYS A 99 17.99 60.88 48.47
C LYS A 99 18.76 62.20 48.27
N ARG A 100 20.09 62.18 48.25
CA ARG A 100 20.94 63.32 47.84
C ARG A 100 21.17 63.28 46.33
N LEU A 101 21.49 62.11 45.77
CA LEU A 101 21.63 61.89 44.32
C LEU A 101 20.30 62.08 43.57
N ASP A 102 19.17 61.65 44.14
CA ASP A 102 17.82 61.85 43.59
C ASP A 102 17.40 63.33 43.52
N LYS A 103 18.11 64.21 44.23
CA LYS A 103 17.84 65.65 44.33
C LYS A 103 18.87 66.53 43.61
N ASP A 104 19.96 65.95 43.11
CA ASP A 104 20.92 66.71 42.32
C ASP A 104 20.30 67.04 40.95
N ILE A 105 20.35 68.31 40.58
CA ILE A 105 19.78 68.81 39.32
C ILE A 105 20.55 68.21 38.14
N ASN A 106 21.84 67.91 38.30
CA ASN A 106 22.68 67.34 37.25
C ASN A 106 22.31 65.89 36.95
N THR A 107 22.13 65.05 37.98
CA THR A 107 21.68 63.66 37.81
C THR A 107 20.28 63.61 37.22
N ILE A 108 19.34 64.41 37.71
CA ILE A 108 17.96 64.51 37.18
C ILE A 108 17.97 64.88 35.68
N ASN A 109 18.79 65.86 35.27
CA ASN A 109 18.86 66.29 33.89
C ASN A 109 19.53 65.24 32.98
N SER A 110 20.62 64.61 33.42
CA SER A 110 21.27 63.51 32.70
C SER A 110 20.33 62.30 32.55
N VAL A 111 19.59 61.94 33.59
CA VAL A 111 18.58 60.85 33.53
C VAL A 111 17.45 61.21 32.57
N LYS A 112 16.96 62.45 32.53
CA LYS A 112 15.95 62.89 31.54
C LYS A 112 16.45 62.81 30.10
N ILE A 113 17.72 63.15 29.84
CA ILE A 113 18.33 63.04 28.50
C ILE A 113 18.38 61.56 28.09
N LEU A 114 18.98 60.70 28.94
CA LEU A 114 19.08 59.26 28.70
C LEU A 114 17.72 58.56 28.59
N MET A 115 16.70 59.01 29.35
CA MET A 115 15.34 58.50 29.26
C MET A 115 14.72 58.84 27.90
N ASN A 116 14.90 60.06 27.40
CA ASN A 116 14.41 60.44 26.07
C ASN A 116 15.11 59.64 24.95
N GLU A 117 16.41 59.35 25.09
CA GLU A 117 17.15 58.54 24.10
C GLU A 117 16.76 57.06 24.16
N THR A 118 16.67 56.46 25.35
CA THR A 118 16.23 55.07 25.50
C THR A 118 14.77 54.88 25.07
N THR A 119 13.86 55.81 25.36
CA THR A 119 12.48 55.78 24.83
C THR A 119 12.44 55.83 23.30
N ARG A 120 13.31 56.61 22.64
CA ARG A 120 13.43 56.59 21.16
C ARG A 120 13.90 55.23 20.63
N ILE A 121 14.82 54.55 21.32
CA ILE A 121 15.32 53.22 20.95
C ILE A 121 14.22 52.15 21.16
N ILE A 122 13.54 52.18 22.31
CA ILE A 122 12.43 51.26 22.63
C ILE A 122 11.30 51.42 21.60
N ASN A 123 10.91 52.65 21.26
CA ASN A 123 9.86 52.89 20.27
C ASN A 123 10.27 52.44 18.86
N LYS A 124 11.56 52.50 18.49
CA LYS A 124 12.07 51.89 17.25
C LYS A 124 11.96 50.37 17.29
N ASN A 125 12.45 49.73 18.34
CA ASN A 125 12.39 48.26 18.49
C ASN A 125 10.95 47.72 18.52
N ASN A 126 10.01 48.49 19.07
CA ASN A 126 8.58 48.14 19.09
C ASN A 126 7.87 48.42 17.75
N SER A 127 8.45 49.22 16.85
CA SER A 127 7.80 49.58 15.58
C SER A 127 7.85 48.47 14.54
N ILE A 128 8.95 47.70 14.49
CA ILE A 128 9.14 46.56 13.60
C ILE A 128 9.93 45.49 14.37
N GLY A 129 9.42 44.26 14.41
CA GLY A 129 10.14 43.12 14.98
C GLY A 129 11.26 42.62 14.07
N ILE A 130 12.38 43.36 14.01
CA ILE A 130 13.53 43.10 13.11
C ILE A 130 14.07 41.66 13.23
N TYR A 131 13.98 41.06 14.42
CA TYR A 131 14.44 39.69 14.69
C TYR A 131 13.33 38.62 14.54
N LYS A 132 12.15 38.98 14.02
CA LYS A 132 11.13 38.00 13.67
C LYS A 132 11.35 37.55 12.23
N GLU A 133 11.98 36.39 12.08
CA GLU A 133 11.94 35.66 10.82
C GLU A 133 10.49 35.22 10.55
N TYR A 134 10.04 35.42 9.31
CA TYR A 134 8.74 34.98 8.84
C TYR A 134 8.90 33.59 8.21
N PHE A 135 7.83 32.78 8.21
CA PHE A 135 7.77 31.49 7.52
C PHE A 135 8.71 30.38 8.04
N GLN A 136 9.20 30.46 9.29
CA GLN A 136 10.03 29.39 9.89
C GLN A 136 9.33 28.02 9.99
N ASP A 137 7.99 28.00 10.09
CA ASP A 137 7.18 26.77 10.20
C ASP A 137 6.38 26.46 8.92
N GLU A 138 6.53 27.24 7.84
CA GLU A 138 5.89 26.95 6.54
C GLU A 138 6.78 26.02 5.71
N ASP A 139 6.88 24.76 6.16
CA ASP A 139 7.17 23.64 5.27
C ASP A 139 6.06 23.60 4.20
N GLU A 140 6.35 24.08 2.98
CA GLU A 140 5.54 23.79 1.80
C GLU A 140 5.57 22.29 1.53
N ALA A 141 4.67 21.56 2.19
CA ALA A 141 4.56 20.12 2.11
C ALA A 141 3.96 19.71 0.77
N GLU A 142 4.78 19.74 -0.30
CA GLU A 142 4.45 19.21 -1.61
C GLU A 142 3.79 17.84 -1.48
N GLU A 143 2.51 17.74 -1.83
CA GLU A 143 1.72 16.50 -1.70
C GLU A 143 2.07 15.46 -2.77
N GLU A 144 3.35 15.33 -3.13
CA GLU A 144 3.87 14.32 -4.04
C GLU A 144 3.39 12.92 -3.60
N PHE A 145 2.61 12.30 -4.48
CA PHE A 145 2.02 10.97 -4.33
C PHE A 145 3.07 9.84 -4.43
N LYS A 146 3.98 9.81 -3.46
CA LYS A 146 5.16 8.95 -3.40
C LYS A 146 4.79 7.47 -3.23
N ILE A 147 4.84 6.70 -4.32
CA ILE A 147 4.79 5.24 -4.32
C ILE A 147 6.23 4.70 -4.25
N LYS A 148 6.50 3.71 -3.41
CA LYS A 148 7.83 3.09 -3.28
C LYS A 148 7.74 1.57 -3.31
N SER A 149 8.36 0.92 -4.30
CA SER A 149 8.54 -0.53 -4.29
C SER A 149 9.45 -0.92 -3.11
N MET A 150 8.97 -1.77 -2.20
CA MET A 150 9.71 -2.16 -0.99
C MET A 150 10.40 -3.51 -1.12
N LEU A 151 9.73 -4.50 -1.70
CA LEU A 151 10.26 -5.85 -1.84
C LEU A 151 9.57 -6.59 -3.01
N VAL A 152 10.23 -7.63 -3.51
CA VAL A 152 9.68 -8.55 -4.51
C VAL A 152 9.90 -9.98 -4.03
N ILE A 153 8.81 -10.66 -3.68
CA ILE A 153 8.82 -12.08 -3.32
C ILE A 153 8.81 -12.86 -4.64
N LYS A 154 9.92 -13.52 -4.96
CA LYS A 154 10.04 -14.35 -6.17
C LYS A 154 9.78 -15.80 -5.84
N ASP A 155 9.05 -16.52 -6.70
CA ASP A 155 8.87 -17.96 -6.50
C ASP A 155 10.23 -18.70 -6.53
N LYS A 156 10.42 -19.62 -5.59
CA LYS A 156 11.57 -20.52 -5.52
C LYS A 156 11.41 -21.73 -6.43
N ALA A 157 10.18 -22.13 -6.76
CA ALA A 157 9.88 -23.32 -7.55
C ALA A 157 10.08 -23.14 -9.07
N ARG A 158 11.07 -22.34 -9.49
CA ARG A 158 11.39 -21.93 -10.89
C ARG A 158 11.59 -23.06 -11.91
N LYS A 159 11.59 -24.32 -11.49
CA LYS A 159 11.48 -25.50 -12.36
C LYS A 159 10.15 -25.51 -13.13
N TYR A 160 9.11 -24.89 -12.57
CA TYR A 160 7.77 -24.79 -13.15
C TYR A 160 7.41 -23.30 -13.35
N SER A 161 6.78 -22.98 -14.47
CA SER A 161 6.35 -21.62 -14.80
C SER A 161 4.98 -21.35 -14.16
N ARG A 162 5.00 -20.82 -12.93
CA ARG A 162 3.81 -20.59 -12.10
C ARG A 162 3.44 -19.11 -12.10
N TYR A 163 2.17 -18.80 -12.32
CA TYR A 163 1.60 -17.46 -12.12
C TYR A 163 0.93 -17.37 -10.75
N VAL A 164 0.81 -16.14 -10.22
CA VAL A 164 0.06 -15.87 -9.00
C VAL A 164 -1.44 -15.90 -9.30
N THR A 165 -2.22 -16.71 -8.58
CA THR A 165 -3.69 -16.79 -8.78
C THR A 165 -4.49 -15.92 -7.84
N SER A 166 -4.03 -15.78 -6.59
CA SER A 166 -4.62 -14.89 -5.59
C SER A 166 -3.59 -14.57 -4.50
N ILE A 167 -3.70 -13.37 -3.95
CA ILE A 167 -2.91 -12.87 -2.83
C ILE A 167 -3.92 -12.31 -1.84
N LYS A 168 -3.78 -12.63 -0.55
CA LYS A 168 -4.59 -12.00 0.49
C LYS A 168 -3.77 -11.65 1.73
N TRP A 169 -4.05 -10.49 2.30
CA TRP A 169 -3.67 -10.16 3.67
C TRP A 169 -4.67 -10.78 4.67
N PRO A 170 -4.26 -11.14 5.88
CA PRO A 170 -5.19 -11.44 6.97
C PRO A 170 -5.91 -10.17 7.42
N THR A 171 -7.00 -10.32 8.16
CA THR A 171 -7.69 -9.20 8.83
C THR A 171 -6.96 -8.68 10.07
N ASP A 172 -5.94 -9.39 10.55
CA ASP A 172 -5.01 -8.88 11.56
C ASP A 172 -4.08 -7.84 10.93
N SER A 173 -3.71 -6.80 11.69
CA SER A 173 -2.67 -5.82 11.30
C SER A 173 -1.23 -6.40 11.19
N SER A 174 -1.10 -7.73 11.21
CA SER A 174 0.15 -8.47 11.10
C SER A 174 0.68 -8.49 9.67
N HIS A 175 1.99 -8.38 9.51
CA HIS A 175 2.65 -8.41 8.20
C HIS A 175 2.80 -9.84 7.61
N LYS A 176 1.81 -10.71 7.84
CA LYS A 176 1.68 -12.02 7.18
C LYS A 176 1.02 -11.83 5.81
N LEU A 177 1.38 -12.65 4.83
CA LEU A 177 0.83 -12.61 3.47
C LEU A 177 0.58 -14.03 2.96
N ALA A 178 -0.61 -14.30 2.41
CA ALA A 178 -0.91 -15.56 1.73
C ALA A 178 -0.84 -15.39 0.21
N ILE A 179 -0.15 -16.29 -0.49
CA ILE A 179 -0.01 -16.29 -1.95
C ILE A 179 -0.34 -17.69 -2.48
N SER A 180 -1.25 -17.79 -3.45
CA SER A 180 -1.53 -19.02 -4.20
C SER A 180 -0.97 -18.96 -5.62
N TYR A 181 -0.56 -20.13 -6.13
CA TYR A 181 0.11 -20.28 -7.42
C TYR A 181 -0.59 -21.34 -8.29
N CYS A 182 -0.57 -21.14 -9.61
CA CYS A 182 -1.02 -22.14 -10.59
C CYS A 182 -0.06 -22.20 -11.79
N VAL A 183 -0.01 -23.34 -12.47
CA VAL A 183 0.78 -23.57 -13.67
C VAL A 183 -0.10 -23.34 -14.90
N ASN A 184 0.39 -22.57 -15.88
CA ASN A 184 -0.37 -22.34 -17.13
C ASN A 184 -0.08 -23.40 -18.21
N ASN A 185 1.06 -24.09 -18.15
CA ASN A 185 1.48 -25.08 -19.14
C ASN A 185 0.91 -26.48 -18.84
N TYR A 186 0.05 -27.01 -19.72
CA TYR A 186 -0.56 -28.34 -19.55
C TYR A 186 0.47 -29.47 -19.37
N LYS A 187 1.65 -29.38 -20.00
CA LYS A 187 2.72 -30.39 -19.86
C LYS A 187 3.33 -30.40 -18.46
N GLU A 188 3.37 -29.25 -17.79
CA GLU A 188 3.88 -29.12 -16.43
C GLU A 188 2.86 -29.55 -15.37
N ILE A 189 1.56 -29.31 -15.64
CA ILE A 189 0.43 -29.80 -14.82
C ILE A 189 0.48 -31.34 -14.69
N LEU A 190 0.81 -32.04 -15.79
CA LEU A 190 0.97 -33.51 -15.80
C LEU A 190 2.24 -34.00 -15.10
N ASN A 191 3.28 -33.16 -14.96
CA ASN A 191 4.58 -33.50 -14.35
C ASN A 191 4.62 -33.20 -12.84
N ASP A 192 3.50 -33.49 -12.16
CA ASP A 192 3.19 -33.25 -10.74
C ASP A 192 3.82 -31.98 -10.14
N SER A 193 3.54 -30.84 -10.77
CA SER A 193 3.96 -29.53 -10.27
C SER A 193 3.37 -29.22 -8.88
N PRO A 194 4.09 -28.49 -8.01
CA PRO A 194 3.68 -28.26 -6.62
C PRO A 194 2.36 -27.47 -6.49
N LYS A 195 1.32 -28.17 -6.01
CA LYS A 195 0.00 -27.62 -5.66
C LYS A 195 0.01 -27.06 -4.23
N ASN A 196 0.65 -25.91 -4.04
CA ASN A 196 0.78 -25.29 -2.71
C ASN A 196 0.52 -23.78 -2.69
N CYS A 197 -0.01 -23.32 -1.56
CA CYS A 197 -0.02 -21.90 -1.18
C CYS A 197 1.16 -21.64 -0.23
N LEU A 198 1.77 -20.47 -0.35
CA LEU A 198 2.90 -20.05 0.47
C LEU A 198 2.46 -18.92 1.41
N LEU A 199 2.80 -19.05 2.69
CA LEU A 199 2.59 -17.99 3.68
C LEU A 199 3.92 -17.33 4.01
N TYR A 200 4.01 -16.03 3.78
CA TYR A 200 5.19 -15.20 4.04
C TYR A 200 4.94 -14.24 5.21
N ASN A 201 6.03 -13.76 5.81
CA ASN A 201 6.04 -12.63 6.74
C ASN A 201 6.96 -11.57 6.13
N LEU A 202 6.54 -10.30 6.05
CA LEU A 202 7.37 -9.24 5.45
C LEU A 202 8.67 -8.98 6.22
N ASN A 203 8.74 -9.40 7.49
CA ASN A 203 9.97 -9.34 8.28
C ASN A 203 10.99 -10.44 7.88
N GLU A 204 10.52 -11.56 7.30
CA GLU A 204 11.32 -12.77 7.02
C GLU A 204 11.04 -13.29 5.60
N ILE A 205 11.26 -12.44 4.60
CA ILE A 205 10.92 -12.70 3.18
C ILE A 205 11.69 -13.90 2.60
N ASN A 206 12.87 -14.20 3.13
CA ASN A 206 13.80 -15.19 2.56
C ASN A 206 13.25 -16.61 2.50
N ASN A 207 12.27 -16.99 3.33
CA ASN A 207 11.57 -18.27 3.26
C ASN A 207 10.09 -18.07 3.64
N PRO A 208 9.14 -18.81 3.04
CA PRO A 208 7.78 -18.87 3.58
C PRO A 208 7.82 -19.50 4.97
N TYR A 209 7.13 -18.91 5.94
CA TYR A 209 7.08 -19.44 7.32
C TYR A 209 6.24 -20.72 7.43
N GLN A 210 5.33 -20.92 6.46
CA GLN A 210 4.46 -22.08 6.36
C GLN A 210 4.08 -22.33 4.90
N ILE A 211 4.02 -23.61 4.54
CA ILE A 211 3.54 -24.10 3.24
C ILE A 211 2.23 -24.83 3.50
N LEU A 212 1.22 -24.56 2.67
CA LEU A 212 -0.08 -25.21 2.71
C LEU A 212 -0.25 -26.06 1.46
N PHE A 213 -0.53 -27.35 1.64
CA PHE A 213 -0.69 -28.29 0.52
C PHE A 213 -2.16 -28.48 0.16
N SER A 214 -2.39 -28.69 -1.13
CA SER A 214 -3.70 -29.00 -1.73
C SER A 214 -3.62 -30.22 -2.63
N LYS A 215 -4.76 -30.87 -2.87
CA LYS A 215 -4.91 -31.94 -3.87
C LYS A 215 -4.75 -31.40 -5.30
N THR A 216 -5.16 -30.15 -5.53
CA THR A 216 -5.26 -29.48 -6.83
C THR A 216 -4.91 -27.99 -6.72
N PHE A 217 -4.77 -27.29 -7.85
CA PHE A 217 -4.43 -25.86 -7.83
C PHE A 217 -5.54 -25.00 -7.22
N ILE A 218 -5.12 -23.89 -6.62
CA ILE A 218 -5.99 -22.94 -5.91
C ILE A 218 -6.20 -21.70 -6.77
N LYS A 219 -7.46 -21.32 -6.98
CA LYS A 219 -7.88 -20.17 -7.80
C LYS A 219 -8.05 -18.89 -6.97
N CYS A 220 -8.55 -19.01 -5.75
CA CYS A 220 -8.89 -17.89 -4.87
C CYS A 220 -8.66 -18.24 -3.40
N LEU A 221 -8.44 -17.21 -2.57
CA LEU A 221 -8.21 -17.29 -1.13
C LEU A 221 -9.09 -16.26 -0.39
N ARG A 222 -9.53 -16.55 0.84
CA ARG A 222 -9.97 -15.54 1.84
C ARG A 222 -9.70 -16.01 3.29
N PHE A 223 -9.12 -15.14 4.11
CA PHE A 223 -9.05 -15.32 5.56
C PHE A 223 -10.43 -15.13 6.23
N ASN A 224 -10.67 -15.80 7.36
CA ASN A 224 -11.88 -15.59 8.16
C ASN A 224 -11.80 -14.26 8.92
N HIS A 225 -12.83 -13.43 8.76
CA HIS A 225 -12.91 -12.06 9.27
C HIS A 225 -12.88 -11.90 10.81
N LYS A 226 -12.99 -12.99 11.59
CA LYS A 226 -12.77 -12.99 13.06
C LYS A 226 -11.62 -13.86 13.54
N ASN A 227 -11.03 -14.67 12.66
CA ASN A 227 -10.00 -15.63 13.05
C ASN A 227 -9.00 -15.83 11.90
N SER A 228 -7.88 -15.13 11.96
CA SER A 228 -6.81 -15.20 10.95
C SER A 228 -6.14 -16.58 10.84
N ASP A 229 -6.36 -17.49 11.79
CA ASP A 229 -5.90 -18.88 11.70
C ASP A 229 -6.77 -19.75 10.76
N LEU A 230 -7.90 -19.26 10.25
CA LEU A 230 -8.74 -19.98 9.28
C LEU A 230 -8.63 -19.36 7.87
N LEU A 231 -8.13 -20.14 6.92
CA LEU A 231 -7.97 -19.75 5.52
C LEU A 231 -8.83 -20.64 4.62
N LEU A 232 -9.73 -20.01 3.86
CA LEU A 232 -10.61 -20.64 2.88
C LEU A 232 -10.02 -20.50 1.46
N ALA A 233 -10.24 -21.50 0.62
CA ALA A 233 -9.85 -21.51 -0.79
C ALA A 233 -10.92 -22.10 -1.71
N GLY A 234 -10.94 -21.63 -2.95
CA GLY A 234 -11.59 -22.29 -4.08
C GLY A 234 -10.56 -22.91 -5.03
N SER A 235 -10.87 -24.09 -5.57
CA SER A 235 -9.95 -24.91 -6.36
C SER A 235 -10.35 -25.03 -7.84
N TYR A 236 -9.41 -25.43 -8.68
CA TYR A 236 -9.63 -25.64 -10.12
C TYR A 236 -10.46 -26.89 -10.45
N ASP A 237 -10.64 -27.82 -9.51
CA ASP A 237 -11.48 -29.02 -9.64
C ASP A 237 -12.92 -28.84 -9.13
N GLY A 238 -13.30 -27.60 -8.76
CA GLY A 238 -14.60 -27.29 -8.17
C GLY A 238 -14.72 -27.52 -6.66
N THR A 239 -13.70 -28.10 -6.01
CA THR A 239 -13.69 -28.26 -4.55
C THR A 239 -13.42 -26.95 -3.82
N VAL A 240 -14.01 -26.83 -2.63
CA VAL A 240 -13.69 -25.79 -1.64
C VAL A 240 -12.76 -26.42 -0.60
N ASN A 241 -11.73 -25.67 -0.20
CA ASN A 241 -10.68 -26.11 0.70
C ASN A 241 -10.58 -25.21 1.94
N LEU A 242 -10.27 -25.81 3.09
CA LEU A 242 -10.02 -25.14 4.36
C LEU A 242 -8.66 -25.55 4.93
N TRP A 243 -7.89 -24.58 5.41
CA TRP A 243 -6.75 -24.82 6.30
C TRP A 243 -6.94 -24.12 7.65
N ASP A 244 -6.59 -24.85 8.71
CA ASP A 244 -6.35 -24.31 10.05
C ASP A 244 -4.84 -24.08 10.19
N LEU A 245 -4.41 -22.82 10.19
CA LEU A 245 -2.98 -22.46 10.12
C LEU A 245 -2.19 -22.93 11.34
N ARG A 246 -2.85 -23.17 12.47
CA ARG A 246 -2.23 -23.75 13.68
C ARG A 246 -1.75 -25.18 13.44
N LYS A 247 -2.40 -25.92 12.53
CA LYS A 247 -1.99 -27.24 12.05
C LYS A 247 -0.90 -27.07 10.99
N LYS A 248 0.34 -26.86 11.43
CA LYS A 248 1.48 -26.65 10.53
C LYS A 248 1.66 -27.83 9.56
N ASN A 249 1.82 -27.49 8.28
CA ASN A 249 2.21 -28.42 7.20
C ASN A 249 1.24 -29.59 6.94
N THR A 250 -0.04 -29.47 7.29
CA THR A 250 -1.07 -30.46 6.93
C THR A 250 -1.68 -30.18 5.55
N LEU A 251 -2.26 -31.21 4.93
CA LEU A 251 -3.17 -31.08 3.79
C LEU A 251 -4.41 -30.27 4.20
N CYS A 252 -5.08 -29.63 3.24
CA CYS A 252 -6.42 -29.07 3.42
C CYS A 252 -7.46 -30.12 3.85
N GLU A 253 -8.46 -29.67 4.58
CA GLU A 253 -9.78 -30.29 4.57
C GLU A 253 -10.50 -29.83 3.29
N SER A 254 -11.00 -30.75 2.48
CA SER A 254 -11.65 -30.45 1.20
C SER A 254 -13.10 -30.92 1.19
N SER A 255 -13.95 -30.23 0.43
CA SER A 255 -15.29 -30.73 0.12
C SER A 255 -15.26 -32.04 -0.69
N SER A 256 -16.35 -32.81 -0.63
CA SER A 256 -16.46 -34.03 -1.44
C SER A 256 -16.69 -33.66 -2.91
N ASN A 257 -16.03 -34.36 -3.83
CA ASN A 257 -16.15 -34.09 -5.28
C ASN A 257 -17.59 -34.23 -5.80
N HIS A 258 -18.47 -34.97 -5.10
CA HIS A 258 -19.86 -35.17 -5.49
C HIS A 258 -20.79 -34.02 -5.07
N ALA A 259 -20.50 -33.33 -3.95
CA ALA A 259 -21.28 -32.19 -3.47
C ALA A 259 -20.72 -30.83 -3.90
N SER A 260 -19.56 -30.82 -4.58
CA SER A 260 -18.82 -29.62 -5.01
C SER A 260 -19.32 -29.03 -6.33
N HIS A 261 -18.76 -27.89 -6.75
CA HIS A 261 -18.99 -27.34 -8.08
C HIS A 261 -18.48 -28.28 -9.17
N LYS A 262 -19.05 -28.19 -10.37
CA LYS A 262 -18.61 -28.97 -11.55
C LYS A 262 -17.53 -28.27 -12.38
N ASN A 263 -17.19 -27.04 -12.02
CA ASN A 263 -16.21 -26.20 -12.71
C ASN A 263 -15.41 -25.39 -11.67
N ILE A 264 -14.36 -24.68 -12.11
CA ILE A 264 -13.43 -23.90 -11.26
C ILE A 264 -14.20 -23.01 -10.28
N VAL A 265 -13.85 -23.06 -8.99
CA VAL A 265 -14.40 -22.12 -8.00
C VAL A 265 -13.70 -20.77 -8.18
N GLN A 266 -14.43 -19.75 -8.65
CA GLN A 266 -13.82 -18.47 -9.04
C GLN A 266 -13.52 -17.57 -7.84
N ASP A 267 -14.43 -17.52 -6.88
CA ASP A 267 -14.27 -16.77 -5.62
C ASP A 267 -15.02 -17.48 -4.48
N VAL A 268 -14.60 -17.19 -3.26
CA VAL A 268 -15.17 -17.73 -2.01
C VAL A 268 -15.27 -16.61 -0.98
N ILE A 269 -16.29 -16.63 -0.11
CA ILE A 269 -16.42 -15.65 0.98
C ILE A 269 -16.89 -16.29 2.28
N TRP A 270 -16.52 -15.69 3.40
CA TRP A 270 -17.03 -16.03 4.73
C TRP A 270 -18.34 -15.30 5.01
N LEU A 271 -19.34 -16.01 5.56
CA LEU A 271 -20.63 -15.44 5.93
C LEU A 271 -20.74 -15.27 7.45
N GLN A 272 -21.00 -14.06 7.93
CA GLN A 272 -21.18 -13.80 9.37
C GLN A 272 -22.58 -14.22 9.85
N THR A 273 -22.72 -15.49 10.21
CA THR A 273 -23.83 -15.99 11.03
C THR A 273 -23.48 -15.94 12.53
N LYS A 274 -24.45 -16.26 13.40
CA LYS A 274 -24.23 -16.34 14.86
C LYS A 274 -23.09 -17.31 15.25
N THR A 275 -22.82 -18.33 14.42
CA THR A 275 -21.78 -19.34 14.62
C THR A 275 -20.47 -19.02 13.89
N ASN A 276 -20.44 -18.05 12.97
CA ASN A 276 -19.27 -17.70 12.14
C ASN A 276 -18.66 -18.83 11.29
N ASN A 277 -19.38 -19.94 11.15
CA ASN A 277 -18.92 -21.21 10.58
C ASN A 277 -19.38 -21.45 9.12
N HIS A 278 -19.99 -20.46 8.48
CA HIS A 278 -20.51 -20.62 7.11
C HIS A 278 -19.68 -19.83 6.09
N CYS A 279 -19.59 -20.38 4.89
CA CYS A 279 -18.98 -19.74 3.74
C CYS A 279 -19.81 -20.00 2.48
N LEU A 280 -19.61 -19.17 1.46
CA LEU A 280 -20.20 -19.27 0.14
C LEU A 280 -19.10 -19.50 -0.89
N SER A 281 -19.31 -20.40 -1.85
CA SER A 281 -18.49 -20.56 -3.05
C SER A 281 -19.33 -20.36 -4.31
N VAL A 282 -18.70 -19.86 -5.37
CA VAL A 282 -19.36 -19.59 -6.67
C VAL A 282 -18.46 -19.97 -7.84
N SER A 283 -19.07 -20.44 -8.92
CA SER A 283 -18.40 -20.97 -10.11
C SER A 283 -19.13 -20.60 -11.42
N ASN A 284 -18.44 -20.83 -12.54
CA ASN A 284 -18.98 -20.73 -13.90
C ASN A 284 -20.07 -21.78 -14.21
N ASP A 285 -20.31 -22.77 -13.33
CA ASP A 285 -21.48 -23.65 -13.43
C ASP A 285 -22.81 -22.93 -13.09
N GLY A 286 -22.74 -21.68 -12.63
CA GLY A 286 -23.91 -20.85 -12.31
C GLY A 286 -24.58 -21.22 -10.99
N LEU A 287 -23.91 -22.00 -10.15
CA LEU A 287 -24.33 -22.32 -8.80
C LEU A 287 -23.63 -21.42 -7.78
N CYS A 288 -24.35 -21.13 -6.70
CA CYS A 288 -23.84 -20.61 -5.45
C CYS A 288 -24.06 -21.69 -4.37
N LEU A 289 -22.98 -22.18 -3.76
CA LEU A 289 -23.05 -23.25 -2.73
C LEU A 289 -22.69 -22.68 -1.35
N ILE A 290 -23.50 -23.00 -0.34
CA ILE A 290 -23.29 -22.61 1.05
C ILE A 290 -22.80 -23.82 1.86
N TRP A 291 -21.74 -23.65 2.65
CA TRP A 291 -21.09 -24.73 3.40
C TRP A 291 -21.08 -24.47 4.92
N ASP A 292 -20.86 -25.51 5.73
CA ASP A 292 -20.51 -25.41 7.16
C ASP A 292 -19.10 -25.97 7.37
N ILE A 293 -18.20 -25.19 7.96
CA ILE A 293 -16.82 -25.64 8.20
C ILE A 293 -16.71 -26.81 9.20
N ARG A 294 -17.81 -27.19 9.85
CA ARG A 294 -17.90 -28.37 10.75
C ARG A 294 -18.30 -29.66 10.03
N ASN A 295 -18.79 -29.58 8.79
CA ASN A 295 -19.08 -30.74 7.95
C ASN A 295 -18.82 -30.36 6.48
N PHE A 296 -17.56 -30.44 6.07
CA PHE A 296 -17.16 -30.03 4.71
C PHE A 296 -17.63 -31.00 3.60
N ASN A 297 -18.12 -32.20 3.94
CA ASN A 297 -18.46 -33.23 2.97
C ASN A 297 -19.62 -32.85 2.05
N GLU A 298 -20.58 -32.06 2.53
CA GLU A 298 -21.83 -31.72 1.84
C GLU A 298 -22.10 -30.21 1.94
N HIS A 299 -22.73 -29.64 0.91
CA HIS A 299 -23.25 -28.27 0.99
C HIS A 299 -24.59 -28.24 1.74
N ILE A 300 -24.83 -27.16 2.50
CA ILE A 300 -26.10 -26.93 3.20
C ILE A 300 -27.20 -26.57 2.20
N GLU A 301 -26.84 -25.80 1.18
CA GLU A 301 -27.77 -25.23 0.22
C GLU A 301 -27.06 -24.98 -1.11
N SER A 302 -27.75 -25.28 -2.20
CA SER A 302 -27.39 -24.92 -3.56
C SER A 302 -28.41 -23.96 -4.14
N PHE A 303 -27.94 -22.88 -4.77
CA PHE A 303 -28.77 -21.86 -5.40
C PHE A 303 -28.29 -21.59 -6.82
N SER A 304 -29.18 -21.73 -7.80
CA SER A 304 -28.91 -21.52 -9.22
C SER A 304 -29.21 -20.08 -9.64
N LEU A 305 -28.25 -19.43 -10.30
CA LEU A 305 -28.35 -18.07 -10.82
C LEU A 305 -29.18 -18.03 -12.11
N HIS A 306 -30.46 -18.40 -12.04
CA HIS A 306 -31.31 -18.50 -13.23
C HIS A 306 -31.45 -17.19 -14.03
N LYS A 307 -31.41 -17.32 -15.36
CA LYS A 307 -31.75 -16.26 -16.32
C LYS A 307 -33.28 -16.19 -16.50
N ASP A 308 -33.79 -14.98 -16.71
CA ASP A 308 -35.20 -14.78 -17.04
C ASP A 308 -35.53 -15.44 -18.39
N SER A 309 -36.71 -16.03 -18.56
CA SER A 309 -37.02 -16.89 -19.72
C SER A 309 -37.04 -16.19 -21.08
N GLY A 310 -37.11 -14.85 -21.10
CA GLY A 310 -36.95 -14.02 -22.30
C GLY A 310 -35.52 -13.56 -22.60
N GLU A 311 -34.54 -13.86 -21.74
CA GLU A 311 -33.13 -13.45 -21.89
C GLU A 311 -32.23 -14.55 -22.47
N VAL A 312 -32.79 -15.67 -22.92
CA VAL A 312 -32.06 -16.69 -23.68
C VAL A 312 -31.81 -16.18 -25.09
N CYS A 313 -30.77 -15.35 -25.25
CA CYS A 313 -30.27 -14.96 -26.55
C CYS A 313 -29.84 -16.21 -27.32
N HIS A 314 -30.56 -16.55 -28.39
CA HIS A 314 -30.01 -17.42 -29.41
C HIS A 314 -28.71 -16.80 -29.93
N LEU A 315 -27.65 -17.62 -30.04
CA LEU A 315 -26.50 -17.27 -30.85
C LEU A 315 -26.98 -17.20 -32.30
N VAL A 316 -27.27 -15.99 -32.76
CA VAL A 316 -27.48 -15.72 -34.19
C VAL A 316 -26.11 -15.82 -34.85
N GLU A 317 -25.81 -17.01 -35.36
CA GLU A 317 -24.78 -17.16 -36.38
C GLU A 317 -25.14 -16.18 -37.52
N THR A 318 -24.22 -15.27 -37.86
CA THR A 318 -24.47 -14.24 -38.86
C THR A 318 -24.35 -14.83 -40.27
N THR A 319 -25.26 -15.74 -40.62
CA THR A 319 -25.49 -16.16 -42.00
C THR A 319 -26.11 -15.01 -42.77
N ASN A 320 -25.26 -14.19 -43.39
CA ASN A 320 -25.55 -13.21 -44.45
C ASN A 320 -27.02 -12.79 -44.60
N LEU A 321 -27.41 -11.67 -43.96
CA LEU A 321 -28.65 -10.97 -44.32
C LEU A 321 -28.56 -10.48 -45.77
N ASP A 322 -29.66 -10.59 -46.51
CA ASP A 322 -29.69 -10.42 -47.96
C ASP A 322 -29.20 -9.05 -48.45
N ALA A 323 -28.25 -9.07 -49.39
CA ALA A 323 -27.64 -7.90 -50.01
C ALA A 323 -28.53 -7.25 -51.09
N SER A 324 -29.75 -6.85 -50.72
CA SER A 324 -30.80 -6.42 -51.67
C SER A 324 -31.47 -5.06 -51.38
N SER A 325 -30.90 -4.23 -50.49
CA SER A 325 -31.51 -2.94 -50.09
C SER A 325 -30.59 -1.69 -50.14
N MET A 326 -29.32 -1.81 -50.53
CA MET A 326 -28.43 -0.64 -50.70
C MET A 326 -27.86 -0.53 -52.12
N LYS A 327 -28.52 0.29 -52.93
CA LYS A 327 -27.90 1.04 -54.04
C LYS A 327 -27.99 2.53 -53.73
N ASN A 328 -27.11 3.33 -54.34
CA ASN A 328 -27.11 4.80 -54.34
C ASN A 328 -26.57 5.52 -53.09
N SER A 329 -25.28 5.31 -52.78
CA SER A 329 -24.38 6.43 -52.51
C SER A 329 -22.96 6.09 -53.00
N HIS A 330 -22.25 7.05 -53.59
CA HIS A 330 -20.87 6.87 -54.06
C HIS A 330 -19.89 7.55 -53.09
N GLY A 331 -18.85 6.82 -52.68
CA GLY A 331 -17.84 7.35 -51.75
C GLY A 331 -17.06 6.29 -50.97
N GLY A 332 -16.68 5.17 -51.61
CA GLY A 332 -15.87 4.13 -50.98
C GLY A 332 -14.37 4.41 -51.12
N VAL A 333 -13.62 4.29 -50.03
CA VAL A 333 -12.15 4.21 -50.02
C VAL A 333 -11.77 2.77 -49.74
N ASP A 334 -10.92 2.17 -50.57
CA ASP A 334 -10.54 0.75 -50.43
C ASP A 334 -9.64 0.50 -49.21
N ILE A 335 -10.17 -0.26 -48.25
CA ILE A 335 -9.47 -0.64 -47.01
C ILE A 335 -8.48 -1.82 -47.23
N ASN A 336 -8.49 -2.43 -48.41
CA ASN A 336 -7.72 -3.64 -48.77
C ASN A 336 -6.19 -3.45 -48.91
N GLN A 337 -5.59 -2.35 -48.45
CA GLN A 337 -4.14 -2.12 -48.49
C GLN A 337 -3.38 -2.47 -47.20
N PHE A 338 -4.06 -2.80 -46.09
CA PHE A 338 -3.41 -2.95 -44.77
C PHE A 338 -3.40 -4.36 -44.15
N VAL A 339 -3.66 -5.42 -44.92
CA VAL A 339 -3.51 -6.82 -44.44
C VAL A 339 -2.81 -7.71 -45.46
N THR A 340 -1.47 -7.67 -45.50
CA THR A 340 -0.56 -8.84 -45.58
C THR A 340 0.90 -8.43 -45.81
N GLN A 341 1.77 -8.67 -44.83
CA GLN A 341 3.20 -8.94 -45.09
C GLN A 341 3.89 -9.56 -43.86
N THR A 342 3.94 -10.90 -43.82
CA THR A 342 4.91 -11.66 -43.04
C THR A 342 5.70 -12.54 -44.01
N ALA A 343 6.98 -12.22 -44.18
CA ALA A 343 7.84 -12.93 -45.13
C ALA A 343 8.39 -14.23 -44.51
N ASN A 344 8.47 -15.29 -45.32
CA ASN A 344 9.25 -16.49 -45.03
C ASN A 344 9.96 -16.95 -46.30
N LEU A 345 11.23 -17.37 -46.16
CA LEU A 345 12.00 -18.05 -47.20
C LEU A 345 11.87 -19.59 -47.01
N PRO A 346 11.99 -20.39 -48.09
CA PRO A 346 11.61 -21.81 -48.07
C PRO A 346 12.75 -22.77 -47.69
N GLY A 347 12.41 -23.97 -47.20
CA GLY A 347 13.41 -25.03 -47.01
C GLY A 347 12.96 -26.34 -46.34
N MET A 348 12.30 -27.22 -47.09
CA MET A 348 12.21 -28.70 -46.92
C MET A 348 11.68 -29.34 -45.60
N GLY A 349 11.03 -30.51 -45.74
CA GLY A 349 10.92 -31.51 -44.67
C GLY A 349 9.51 -32.06 -44.41
N GLU A 350 9.08 -33.07 -45.16
CA GLU A 350 7.85 -33.81 -44.85
C GLU A 350 8.04 -34.78 -43.68
N ASN A 351 7.01 -34.94 -42.85
CA ASN A 351 6.50 -36.25 -42.36
C ASN A 351 5.26 -36.05 -41.48
N GLY A 352 4.10 -36.52 -41.95
CA GLY A 352 2.85 -36.50 -41.17
C GLY A 352 2.59 -37.84 -40.48
N VAL A 353 2.20 -37.82 -39.20
CA VAL A 353 1.76 -39.02 -38.46
C VAL A 353 0.36 -38.79 -37.91
N ILE A 354 -0.58 -39.64 -38.33
CA ILE A 354 -1.99 -39.59 -37.93
C ILE A 354 -2.18 -40.48 -36.69
N ASN A 355 -2.64 -39.90 -35.57
CA ASN A 355 -2.98 -40.66 -34.38
C ASN A 355 -4.31 -41.41 -34.57
N LYS A 356 -4.26 -42.75 -34.53
CA LYS A 356 -5.44 -43.61 -34.42
C LYS A 356 -5.88 -43.74 -32.96
N SER A 357 -7.17 -43.65 -32.70
CA SER A 357 -7.78 -44.19 -31.48
C SER A 357 -7.91 -45.71 -31.56
N LEU A 358 -7.89 -46.40 -30.41
CA LEU A 358 -8.20 -47.83 -30.32
C LEU A 358 -9.72 -48.06 -30.27
N PRO A 359 -10.22 -49.18 -30.81
CA PRO A 359 -11.63 -49.57 -30.71
C PRO A 359 -11.93 -50.35 -29.42
N THR A 360 -13.13 -50.18 -28.89
CA THR A 360 -13.78 -51.15 -27.99
C THR A 360 -14.85 -51.92 -28.75
N THR A 361 -14.84 -53.24 -28.64
CA THR A 361 -15.84 -54.13 -29.24
C THR A 361 -17.15 -54.09 -28.46
N ASP A 362 -18.28 -54.21 -29.17
CA ASP A 362 -19.36 -55.11 -28.74
C ASP A 362 -20.27 -55.50 -29.92
N THR A 363 -21.01 -56.59 -29.77
CA THR A 363 -21.78 -57.25 -30.85
C THR A 363 -23.26 -57.38 -30.54
N GLY A 364 -24.14 -57.04 -31.49
CA GLY A 364 -25.57 -57.33 -31.39
C GLY A 364 -26.38 -56.82 -32.59
N ILE A 365 -27.30 -57.63 -33.11
CA ILE A 365 -28.14 -57.33 -34.29
C ILE A 365 -29.62 -57.40 -33.88
N ALA A 366 -30.41 -56.38 -34.22
CA ALA A 366 -31.85 -56.47 -34.49
C ALA A 366 -32.36 -55.16 -35.14
N ASP A 367 -33.26 -55.28 -36.13
CA ASP A 367 -33.82 -54.14 -36.87
C ASP A 367 -35.02 -53.47 -36.17
N GLY A 368 -35.24 -52.18 -36.46
CA GLY A 368 -36.43 -51.44 -36.05
C GLY A 368 -36.42 -49.99 -36.53
N ALA A 369 -37.25 -49.64 -37.51
CA ALA A 369 -37.25 -48.32 -38.12
C ALA A 369 -38.00 -47.27 -37.27
N GLY A 370 -37.37 -46.13 -36.98
CA GLY A 370 -38.02 -44.98 -36.35
C GLY A 370 -37.08 -43.83 -36.01
N ASN A 371 -37.26 -42.68 -36.69
CA ASN A 371 -36.75 -41.35 -36.38
C ASN A 371 -35.31 -41.23 -35.85
N SER A 372 -34.38 -40.87 -36.74
CA SER A 372 -33.08 -40.31 -36.35
C SER A 372 -33.27 -38.97 -35.63
N ILE A 373 -33.17 -38.96 -34.29
CA ILE A 373 -33.08 -37.73 -33.50
C ILE A 373 -31.75 -37.07 -33.82
N THR A 374 -31.78 -36.00 -34.62
CA THR A 374 -30.65 -35.10 -34.79
C THR A 374 -30.37 -34.42 -33.46
N LEU A 375 -29.28 -34.82 -32.80
CA LEU A 375 -28.78 -34.17 -31.59
C LEU A 375 -28.46 -32.70 -31.91
N SER A 376 -29.34 -31.80 -31.49
CA SER A 376 -29.09 -30.37 -31.49
C SER A 376 -27.92 -30.04 -30.55
N PRO A 377 -27.20 -28.91 -30.79
CA PRO A 377 -26.21 -28.44 -29.83
C PRO A 377 -26.86 -28.25 -28.44
N PRO A 378 -26.10 -28.46 -27.35
CA PRO A 378 -26.64 -28.39 -26.00
C PRO A 378 -27.24 -27.01 -25.73
N SER A 379 -28.36 -27.01 -25.01
CA SER A 379 -29.14 -25.81 -24.72
C SER A 379 -28.29 -24.68 -24.12
N ALA A 380 -28.55 -23.45 -24.59
CA ALA A 380 -27.94 -22.25 -24.04
C ALA A 380 -28.13 -22.19 -22.51
N SER A 381 -27.08 -21.79 -21.78
CA SER A 381 -27.03 -21.94 -20.32
C SER A 381 -28.10 -21.11 -19.63
N LEU A 382 -29.07 -21.80 -19.01
CA LEU A 382 -30.21 -21.22 -18.26
C LEU A 382 -29.81 -20.52 -16.95
N CYS A 383 -28.51 -20.43 -16.64
CA CYS A 383 -27.96 -19.73 -15.47
C CYS A 383 -26.86 -18.74 -15.89
N TYR A 384 -26.68 -17.66 -15.14
CA TYR A 384 -25.54 -16.75 -15.27
C TYR A 384 -24.25 -17.40 -14.75
N SER A 385 -23.16 -17.26 -15.49
CA SER A 385 -21.82 -17.70 -15.04
C SER A 385 -21.22 -16.65 -14.11
N ALA A 386 -20.80 -16.99 -12.88
CA ALA A 386 -20.35 -16.01 -11.90
C ALA A 386 -18.87 -16.13 -11.49
N ASN A 387 -18.22 -14.96 -11.37
CA ASN A 387 -16.76 -14.83 -11.40
C ASN A 387 -16.14 -14.16 -10.15
N CYS A 388 -16.89 -13.34 -9.40
CA CYS A 388 -16.37 -12.68 -8.21
C CYS A 388 -17.45 -12.36 -7.16
N LEU A 389 -17.04 -12.28 -5.90
CA LEU A 389 -17.91 -12.10 -4.74
C LEU A 389 -17.46 -10.94 -3.86
N GLU A 390 -18.43 -10.15 -3.41
CA GLU A 390 -18.18 -9.16 -2.35
C GLU A 390 -19.33 -9.11 -1.33
N TRP A 391 -18.97 -9.13 -0.05
CA TRP A 391 -19.86 -9.05 1.10
C TRP A 391 -19.19 -8.23 2.20
N ASN A 392 -19.96 -7.41 2.90
CA ASN A 392 -19.53 -6.69 4.10
C ASN A 392 -20.67 -6.71 5.11
N LEU A 393 -20.36 -7.00 6.38
CA LEU A 393 -21.28 -7.00 7.50
C LEU A 393 -22.12 -5.72 7.62
N GLU A 394 -21.46 -4.57 7.52
CA GLU A 394 -22.02 -3.24 7.81
C GLU A 394 -22.96 -2.75 6.70
N ALA A 395 -22.77 -3.23 5.46
CA ALA A 395 -23.67 -2.99 4.34
C ALA A 395 -25.04 -3.70 4.49
N GLY A 396 -25.12 -4.65 5.44
CA GLY A 396 -26.27 -5.50 5.70
C GLY A 396 -25.86 -6.97 5.67
N PRO A 397 -25.94 -7.71 6.80
CA PRO A 397 -25.35 -9.05 6.94
C PRO A 397 -25.84 -10.08 5.93
N SER A 398 -27.01 -9.88 5.32
CA SER A 398 -27.58 -10.76 4.31
C SER A 398 -27.24 -10.41 2.85
N LYS A 399 -26.72 -9.20 2.54
CA LYS A 399 -26.55 -8.71 1.17
C LYS A 399 -25.20 -9.11 0.57
N ILE A 400 -25.22 -9.92 -0.47
CA ILE A 400 -24.02 -10.43 -1.17
C ILE A 400 -24.07 -9.93 -2.62
N LEU A 401 -22.98 -9.34 -3.12
CA LEU A 401 -22.84 -8.94 -4.52
C LEU A 401 -22.07 -10.01 -5.29
N VAL A 402 -22.55 -10.32 -6.50
CA VAL A 402 -22.00 -11.34 -7.40
C VAL A 402 -21.80 -10.73 -8.79
N GLY A 403 -20.60 -10.83 -9.34
CA GLY A 403 -20.30 -10.38 -10.71
C GLY A 403 -20.39 -11.52 -11.71
N THR A 404 -21.09 -11.33 -12.82
CA THR A 404 -21.26 -12.37 -13.86
C THR A 404 -20.35 -12.15 -15.08
N ASP A 405 -20.09 -13.23 -15.80
CA ASP A 405 -19.30 -13.25 -17.03
C ASP A 405 -20.03 -12.55 -18.19
N GLU A 406 -21.37 -12.50 -18.13
CA GLU A 406 -22.21 -11.76 -19.07
C GLU A 406 -22.29 -10.24 -18.78
N GLY A 407 -21.59 -9.74 -17.76
CA GLY A 407 -21.47 -8.30 -17.46
C GLY A 407 -22.56 -7.72 -16.53
N TYR A 408 -23.35 -8.56 -15.85
CA TYR A 408 -24.34 -8.11 -14.87
C TYR A 408 -23.79 -8.21 -13.44
N VAL A 409 -24.16 -7.27 -12.57
CA VAL A 409 -24.00 -7.45 -11.12
C VAL A 409 -25.33 -7.91 -10.54
N LEU A 410 -25.30 -8.99 -9.75
CA LEU A 410 -26.46 -9.55 -9.06
C LEU A 410 -26.35 -9.32 -7.55
N SER A 411 -27.45 -8.92 -6.92
CA SER A 411 -27.59 -8.80 -5.47
C SER A 411 -28.37 -9.99 -4.92
N LEU A 412 -27.74 -10.79 -4.06
CA LEU A 412 -28.34 -11.93 -3.39
C LEU A 412 -28.58 -11.63 -1.90
N SER A 413 -29.61 -12.24 -1.32
CA SER A 413 -30.03 -12.07 0.06
C SER A 413 -30.06 -13.41 0.80
N LYS A 414 -29.14 -13.62 1.74
CA LYS A 414 -29.18 -14.75 2.69
C LYS A 414 -29.75 -14.30 4.04
N ARG A 415 -31.06 -14.46 4.25
CA ARG A 415 -31.69 -14.20 5.56
C ARG A 415 -31.61 -15.45 6.44
N GLN A 416 -31.65 -15.27 7.76
CA GLN A 416 -31.71 -16.40 8.70
C GLN A 416 -33.02 -17.20 8.47
N ALA A 417 -32.93 -18.54 8.47
CA ALA A 417 -34.03 -19.47 8.21
C ALA A 417 -34.77 -19.31 6.86
N LYS A 418 -34.19 -18.60 5.89
CA LYS A 418 -34.65 -18.54 4.50
C LYS A 418 -33.56 -19.05 3.56
N ASN A 419 -33.95 -19.47 2.37
CA ASN A 419 -33.04 -19.79 1.28
C ASN A 419 -32.34 -18.51 0.76
N LEU A 420 -31.33 -18.68 -0.08
CA LEU A 420 -30.71 -17.60 -0.84
C LEU A 420 -31.73 -17.08 -1.87
N GLU A 421 -31.98 -15.77 -1.87
CA GLU A 421 -32.97 -15.12 -2.73
C GLU A 421 -32.28 -14.05 -3.59
N MET A 422 -32.50 -14.03 -4.90
CA MET A 422 -32.03 -12.93 -5.76
C MET A 422 -32.92 -11.70 -5.55
N LEU A 423 -32.32 -10.58 -5.13
CA LEU A 423 -33.03 -9.32 -4.90
C LEU A 423 -33.11 -8.45 -6.16
N GLN A 424 -31.98 -8.29 -6.85
CA GLN A 424 -31.80 -7.21 -7.82
C GLN A 424 -30.70 -7.54 -8.83
N LYS A 425 -30.96 -7.19 -10.10
CA LYS A 425 -30.03 -7.24 -11.23
C LYS A 425 -29.68 -5.80 -11.63
N TYR A 426 -28.41 -5.44 -11.56
CA TYR A 426 -27.87 -4.17 -12.04
C TYR A 426 -27.38 -4.32 -13.49
N GLY A 427 -27.42 -3.24 -14.27
CA GLY A 427 -27.15 -3.29 -15.72
C GLY A 427 -28.33 -3.77 -16.56
N ALA A 428 -29.55 -3.72 -16.01
CA ALA A 428 -30.77 -4.05 -16.76
C ALA A 428 -30.97 -3.09 -17.95
N SER A 429 -31.68 -3.52 -18.99
CA SER A 429 -31.89 -2.76 -20.24
C SER A 429 -30.59 -2.29 -20.93
N ASN A 430 -29.63 -3.21 -21.06
CA ASN A 430 -28.36 -3.11 -21.80
C ASN A 430 -27.33 -2.09 -21.30
N GLU A 431 -27.61 -1.28 -20.28
CA GLU A 431 -26.61 -0.42 -19.60
C GLU A 431 -25.76 -1.24 -18.59
N LYS A 432 -25.23 -2.38 -19.05
CA LYS A 432 -24.39 -3.34 -18.31
C LYS A 432 -22.90 -3.13 -18.59
N HIS A 433 -22.03 -3.91 -17.95
CA HIS A 433 -20.62 -3.96 -18.32
C HIS A 433 -20.41 -4.50 -19.75
N LEU A 434 -19.41 -3.96 -20.45
CA LEU A 434 -19.06 -4.34 -21.82
C LEU A 434 -18.42 -5.73 -21.89
N SER A 435 -17.90 -6.23 -20.76
CA SER A 435 -17.34 -7.57 -20.67
C SER A 435 -17.60 -8.22 -19.30
N SER A 436 -17.09 -9.43 -19.18
CA SER A 436 -16.97 -10.21 -17.94
C SER A 436 -16.41 -9.38 -16.79
N ILE A 437 -17.12 -9.38 -15.66
CA ILE A 437 -16.76 -8.63 -14.46
C ILE A 437 -15.57 -9.32 -13.77
N THR A 438 -14.49 -8.57 -13.57
CA THR A 438 -13.20 -9.03 -13.03
C THR A 438 -13.08 -8.81 -11.52
N SER A 439 -13.75 -7.80 -10.99
CA SER A 439 -13.86 -7.55 -9.55
C SER A 439 -15.09 -6.72 -9.17
N ILE A 440 -15.54 -6.86 -7.92
CA ILE A 440 -16.49 -5.97 -7.25
C ILE A 440 -15.88 -5.60 -5.89
N LYS A 441 -15.98 -4.33 -5.50
CA LYS A 441 -15.61 -3.82 -4.18
C LYS A 441 -16.62 -2.78 -3.67
N ARG A 442 -17.13 -2.97 -2.45
CA ARG A 442 -17.91 -1.94 -1.77
C ARG A 442 -17.00 -0.79 -1.37
N ILE A 443 -17.47 0.44 -1.51
CA ILE A 443 -16.70 1.64 -1.17
C ILE A 443 -16.67 1.78 0.36
N PRO A 444 -15.52 1.67 1.05
CA PRO A 444 -15.48 1.57 2.52
C PRO A 444 -15.91 2.85 3.25
N ILE A 445 -15.88 4.01 2.58
CA ILE A 445 -16.41 5.28 3.12
C ILE A 445 -17.94 5.19 3.26
N ASN A 446 -18.63 4.65 2.25
CA ASN A 446 -20.08 4.52 2.24
C ASN A 446 -20.52 3.28 1.47
N LEU A 447 -20.88 2.24 2.23
CA LEU A 447 -21.14 0.88 1.74
C LEU A 447 -22.42 0.74 0.90
N LYS A 448 -23.21 1.81 0.78
CA LYS A 448 -24.30 1.94 -0.21
C LYS A 448 -23.78 1.90 -1.65
N TYR A 449 -22.54 2.33 -1.84
CA TYR A 449 -21.88 2.40 -3.14
C TYR A 449 -20.91 1.24 -3.33
N PHE A 450 -20.79 0.77 -4.57
CA PHE A 450 -19.80 -0.23 -4.94
C PHE A 450 -19.20 0.04 -6.33
N LEU A 451 -17.89 -0.17 -6.41
CA LEU A 451 -17.09 -0.23 -7.63
C LEU A 451 -17.20 -1.65 -8.22
N SER A 452 -17.32 -1.76 -9.53
CA SER A 452 -17.05 -3.00 -10.26
C SER A 452 -16.22 -2.73 -11.51
N THR A 453 -15.30 -3.64 -11.80
CA THR A 453 -14.43 -3.58 -12.98
C THR A 453 -14.80 -4.69 -13.94
N ASP A 454 -14.77 -4.43 -15.24
CA ASP A 454 -14.72 -5.47 -16.26
C ASP A 454 -13.30 -5.59 -16.82
N LYS A 455 -13.15 -5.77 -18.13
CA LYS A 455 -11.86 -5.84 -18.84
C LYS A 455 -11.47 -4.52 -19.50
N TRP A 456 -12.41 -3.60 -19.67
CA TRP A 456 -12.28 -2.36 -20.44
C TRP A 456 -12.56 -1.10 -19.61
N GLY A 457 -13.06 -1.22 -18.38
CA GLY A 457 -13.33 -0.06 -17.55
C GLY A 457 -13.85 -0.39 -16.16
N PHE A 458 -14.41 0.64 -15.52
CA PHE A 458 -15.06 0.54 -14.23
C PHE A 458 -16.41 1.27 -14.22
N ASN A 459 -17.34 0.71 -13.45
CA ASN A 459 -18.62 1.32 -13.12
C ASN A 459 -18.74 1.46 -11.60
N ILE A 460 -19.33 2.55 -11.15
CA ILE A 460 -19.73 2.74 -9.75
C ILE A 460 -21.25 2.77 -9.71
N TRP A 461 -21.81 2.04 -8.75
CA TRP A 461 -23.23 1.80 -8.60
C TRP A 461 -23.72 2.25 -7.23
N SER A 462 -24.99 2.62 -7.16
CA SER A 462 -25.74 2.89 -5.93
C SER A 462 -26.71 1.73 -5.74
N GLU A 463 -26.79 1.12 -4.55
CA GLU A 463 -27.68 -0.04 -4.36
C GLU A 463 -29.16 0.25 -4.71
N ASP A 464 -29.61 1.50 -4.56
CA ASP A 464 -30.98 1.92 -4.87
C ASP A 464 -31.30 1.98 -6.38
N ILE A 465 -30.28 1.95 -7.26
CA ILE A 465 -30.40 2.30 -8.69
C ILE A 465 -29.87 1.15 -9.55
N LYS A 466 -30.63 0.76 -10.60
CA LYS A 466 -30.26 -0.37 -11.48
C LYS A 466 -29.21 -0.02 -12.55
N PHE A 467 -28.82 1.25 -12.64
CA PHE A 467 -27.93 1.85 -13.62
C PHE A 467 -26.65 2.33 -12.92
N PRO A 468 -25.50 2.39 -13.62
CA PRO A 468 -24.28 2.92 -13.04
C PRO A 468 -24.43 4.44 -12.82
N ILE A 469 -23.98 4.95 -11.68
CA ILE A 469 -24.01 6.39 -11.40
C ILE A 469 -22.81 7.11 -12.04
N ILE A 470 -21.69 6.41 -12.18
CA ILE A 470 -20.47 6.83 -12.88
C ILE A 470 -19.96 5.62 -13.66
N SER A 471 -19.59 5.84 -14.92
CA SER A 471 -19.01 4.83 -15.82
C SER A 471 -17.82 5.43 -16.54
N ASN A 472 -16.67 4.78 -16.51
CA ASN A 472 -15.51 5.14 -17.33
C ASN A 472 -14.98 3.88 -18.01
N TYR A 473 -14.88 3.94 -19.34
CA TYR A 473 -14.28 2.90 -20.18
C TYR A 473 -12.98 3.48 -20.76
N TYR A 474 -11.92 2.68 -20.65
CA TYR A 474 -10.54 3.13 -20.67
C TYR A 474 -9.74 2.31 -21.69
N ASP A 475 -9.52 2.90 -22.86
CA ASP A 475 -9.10 2.18 -24.08
C ASP A 475 -7.61 1.77 -24.12
N GLU A 476 -6.77 2.16 -23.15
CA GLU A 476 -5.33 1.86 -23.19
C GLU A 476 -5.01 0.36 -23.07
N CYS A 477 -5.61 -0.34 -22.11
CA CYS A 477 -5.18 -1.69 -21.74
C CYS A 477 -6.24 -2.46 -20.94
N VAL A 478 -6.20 -3.79 -21.09
CA VAL A 478 -7.12 -4.69 -20.36
C VAL A 478 -6.87 -4.62 -18.85
N ILE A 479 -7.94 -4.36 -18.10
CA ILE A 479 -7.97 -4.39 -16.64
C ILE A 479 -8.21 -5.82 -16.17
N ASN A 480 -7.40 -6.30 -15.24
CA ASN A 480 -7.52 -7.64 -14.63
C ASN A 480 -8.15 -7.59 -13.23
N LYS A 481 -8.06 -6.47 -12.51
CA LYS A 481 -8.62 -6.31 -11.16
C LYS A 481 -8.79 -4.84 -10.76
N GLY A 482 -9.77 -4.54 -9.91
CA GLY A 482 -9.91 -3.29 -9.18
C GLY A 482 -9.76 -3.49 -7.66
N LEU A 483 -9.25 -2.47 -6.98
CA LEU A 483 -9.13 -2.42 -5.51
C LEU A 483 -9.42 -1.01 -5.01
N TRP A 484 -10.38 -0.87 -4.09
CA TRP A 484 -10.57 0.37 -3.34
C TRP A 484 -9.64 0.39 -2.12
N ILE A 485 -8.96 1.52 -1.86
CA ILE A 485 -8.09 1.66 -0.68
C ILE A 485 -8.97 1.98 0.54
N THR A 486 -8.91 1.14 1.59
CA THR A 486 -9.77 1.31 2.78
C THR A 486 -9.58 2.71 3.38
N ASP A 487 -10.67 3.28 3.92
CA ASP A 487 -10.71 4.64 4.47
C ASP A 487 -10.30 5.79 3.53
N SER A 488 -9.96 5.54 2.25
CA SER A 488 -9.44 6.54 1.31
C SER A 488 -10.42 6.85 0.18
N SER A 489 -10.29 8.03 -0.41
CA SER A 489 -10.97 8.48 -1.65
C SER A 489 -10.37 7.85 -2.92
N PHE A 490 -9.22 7.18 -2.80
CA PHE A 490 -8.50 6.55 -3.90
C PHE A 490 -8.89 5.07 -4.15
N PHE A 491 -8.94 4.68 -5.42
CA PHE A 491 -8.96 3.29 -5.86
C PHE A 491 -7.91 3.05 -6.97
N ILE A 492 -7.63 1.76 -7.23
CA ILE A 492 -6.57 1.32 -8.14
C ILE A 492 -7.14 0.31 -9.14
N LEU A 493 -6.76 0.46 -10.40
CA LEU A 493 -6.98 -0.52 -11.46
C LEU A 493 -5.65 -1.20 -11.82
N ALA A 494 -5.67 -2.53 -11.91
CA ALA A 494 -4.51 -3.35 -12.22
C ALA A 494 -4.54 -3.83 -13.67
N ARG A 495 -3.56 -3.42 -14.48
CA ARG A 495 -3.51 -3.65 -15.94
C ARG A 495 -2.69 -4.87 -16.34
N LYS A 496 -3.03 -5.40 -17.52
CA LYS A 496 -2.37 -6.54 -18.18
C LYS A 496 -0.95 -6.24 -18.72
N ASP A 497 -0.54 -4.96 -18.74
CA ASP A 497 0.78 -4.50 -19.20
C ASP A 497 1.81 -4.26 -18.07
N GLY A 498 1.39 -4.39 -16.81
CA GLY A 498 2.23 -4.18 -15.64
C GLY A 498 2.09 -2.81 -14.97
N TYR A 499 1.12 -1.98 -15.38
CA TYR A 499 0.79 -0.71 -14.75
C TYR A 499 -0.29 -0.83 -13.66
N LEU A 500 -0.20 0.05 -12.66
CA LEU A 500 -1.25 0.34 -11.70
C LEU A 500 -1.72 1.78 -11.88
N ASP A 501 -3.01 1.94 -12.13
CA ASP A 501 -3.62 3.24 -12.38
C ASP A 501 -4.40 3.68 -11.14
N PHE A 502 -3.98 4.79 -10.53
CA PHE A 502 -4.55 5.35 -9.31
C PHE A 502 -5.56 6.43 -9.66
N TRP A 503 -6.79 6.26 -9.20
CA TRP A 503 -7.93 7.14 -9.46
C TRP A 503 -8.45 7.76 -8.17
N ASN A 504 -8.83 9.03 -8.22
CA ASN A 504 -9.64 9.69 -7.21
C ASN A 504 -10.58 10.70 -7.90
N LEU A 505 -11.88 10.44 -7.75
CA LEU A 505 -12.96 11.13 -8.47
C LEU A 505 -13.20 12.56 -7.97
N LEU A 506 -12.55 12.97 -6.88
CA LEU A 506 -12.54 14.36 -6.42
C LEU A 506 -11.65 15.25 -7.30
N TYR A 507 -10.66 14.67 -7.99
CA TYR A 507 -9.72 15.41 -8.85
C TYR A 507 -9.99 15.22 -10.35
N ASN A 508 -10.21 13.98 -10.81
CA ASN A 508 -10.48 13.68 -12.22
C ASN A 508 -11.46 12.50 -12.39
N PHE A 509 -12.33 12.61 -13.38
CA PHE A 509 -13.32 11.59 -13.77
C PHE A 509 -12.91 10.79 -15.01
N ASN A 510 -12.04 11.35 -15.86
CA ASN A 510 -11.77 10.85 -17.20
C ASN A 510 -10.48 10.03 -17.29
N GLU A 511 -9.45 10.42 -16.54
CA GLU A 511 -8.10 9.85 -16.61
C GLU A 511 -7.57 9.53 -15.19
N PRO A 512 -6.69 8.52 -15.04
CA PRO A 512 -6.02 8.25 -13.77
C PRO A 512 -5.08 9.40 -13.39
N ILE A 513 -4.92 9.64 -12.10
CA ILE A 513 -4.02 10.68 -11.56
C ILE A 513 -2.56 10.22 -11.67
N ILE A 514 -2.31 8.90 -11.55
CA ILE A 514 -0.96 8.31 -11.59
C ILE A 514 -1.03 6.95 -12.29
N GLN A 515 -0.20 6.77 -13.31
CA GLN A 515 0.07 5.49 -13.95
C GLN A 515 1.44 4.97 -13.46
N HIS A 516 1.45 4.06 -12.48
CA HIS A 516 2.67 3.55 -11.88
C HIS A 516 3.04 2.17 -12.44
N LYS A 517 4.11 2.09 -13.24
CA LYS A 517 4.61 0.80 -13.74
C LYS A 517 5.28 -0.02 -12.64
N VAL A 518 4.80 -1.25 -12.41
CA VAL A 518 5.32 -2.18 -11.39
C VAL A 518 6.23 -3.24 -12.00
N CYS A 519 5.89 -3.74 -13.19
CA CYS A 519 6.63 -4.78 -13.91
C CYS A 519 6.40 -4.66 -15.43
N ASN A 520 7.00 -5.55 -16.22
CA ASN A 520 6.80 -5.67 -17.68
C ASN A 520 5.94 -6.90 -18.03
N SER A 521 4.95 -7.20 -17.18
CA SER A 521 4.27 -8.49 -17.07
C SER A 521 2.80 -8.28 -16.67
N SER A 522 1.90 -9.21 -17.00
CA SER A 522 0.50 -9.08 -16.62
C SER A 522 0.31 -9.19 -15.11
N ILE A 523 -0.26 -8.16 -14.49
CA ILE A 523 -0.69 -8.20 -13.09
C ILE A 523 -1.94 -9.06 -13.01
N THR A 524 -1.94 -10.11 -12.19
CA THR A 524 -3.02 -11.10 -12.11
C THR A 524 -3.97 -10.88 -10.93
N GLU A 525 -3.46 -10.33 -9.82
CA GLU A 525 -4.22 -10.02 -8.60
C GLU A 525 -3.54 -8.86 -7.86
N ILE A 526 -4.34 -8.03 -7.19
CA ILE A 526 -3.90 -6.95 -6.29
C ILE A 526 -4.66 -7.06 -4.96
N ASP A 527 -4.01 -6.76 -3.83
CA ASP A 527 -4.66 -6.78 -2.50
C ASP A 527 -4.02 -5.76 -1.55
N GLY A 528 -4.85 -5.06 -0.77
CA GLY A 528 -4.43 -4.01 0.16
C GLY A 528 -4.33 -4.49 1.60
N HIS A 529 -3.23 -4.20 2.28
CA HIS A 529 -3.09 -4.49 3.72
C HIS A 529 -3.93 -3.49 4.53
N LEU A 530 -4.57 -3.95 5.61
CA LEU A 530 -5.57 -3.19 6.39
C LEU A 530 -5.11 -1.79 6.90
N ASN A 531 -3.80 -1.55 7.00
CA ASN A 531 -3.25 -0.24 7.39
C ASN A 531 -3.12 0.78 6.23
N ASN A 532 -3.55 0.41 5.01
CA ASN A 532 -3.50 1.18 3.75
C ASN A 532 -2.11 1.61 3.27
N LYS A 533 -1.04 1.31 4.01
CA LYS A 533 0.35 1.69 3.69
C LYS A 533 1.03 0.69 2.76
N TYR A 534 0.52 -0.53 2.65
CA TYR A 534 1.11 -1.60 1.83
C TYR A 534 0.08 -2.24 0.89
N ILE A 535 0.50 -2.49 -0.34
CA ILE A 535 -0.28 -3.17 -1.37
C ILE A 535 0.59 -4.27 -1.98
N SER A 536 0.01 -5.46 -2.14
CA SER A 536 0.63 -6.59 -2.84
C SER A 536 0.10 -6.71 -4.26
N VAL A 537 1.00 -7.00 -5.20
CA VAL A 537 0.73 -7.06 -6.64
C VAL A 537 1.36 -8.35 -7.18
N GLY A 538 0.54 -9.28 -7.66
CA GLY A 538 0.99 -10.57 -8.23
C GLY A 538 1.04 -10.53 -9.75
N ASN A 539 1.96 -11.28 -10.37
CA ASN A 539 2.07 -11.33 -11.83
C ASN A 539 2.05 -12.75 -12.44
N ASP A 540 2.03 -12.76 -13.78
CA ASP A 540 2.06 -13.95 -14.63
C ASP A 540 3.37 -14.77 -14.55
N LEU A 541 4.46 -14.22 -14.03
CA LEU A 541 5.75 -14.90 -13.82
C LEU A 541 5.93 -15.48 -12.41
N GLY A 542 4.96 -15.29 -11.51
CA GLY A 542 5.02 -15.80 -10.13
C GLY A 542 5.77 -14.91 -9.14
N ASP A 543 6.16 -13.70 -9.55
CA ASP A 543 6.66 -12.68 -8.64
C ASP A 543 5.49 -11.93 -7.97
N THR A 544 5.66 -11.59 -6.69
CA THR A 544 4.74 -10.74 -5.93
C THR A 544 5.49 -9.51 -5.41
N HIS A 545 5.14 -8.34 -5.94
CA HIS A 545 5.71 -7.06 -5.56
C HIS A 545 4.91 -6.47 -4.38
N ILE A 546 5.58 -5.96 -3.35
CA ILE A 546 4.93 -5.17 -2.30
C ILE A 546 5.33 -3.71 -2.45
N LEU A 547 4.33 -2.87 -2.67
CA LEU A 547 4.47 -1.42 -2.78
C LEU A 547 4.09 -0.78 -1.45
N LYS A 548 4.85 0.24 -1.05
CA LYS A 548 4.51 1.15 0.03
C LYS A 548 3.91 2.44 -0.54
N LEU A 549 2.74 2.80 -0.05
CA LEU A 549 2.10 4.07 -0.39
C LEU A 549 2.59 5.20 0.53
N GLY A 550 2.66 6.40 -0.04
CA GLY A 550 2.88 7.64 0.69
C GLY A 550 1.67 8.02 1.55
N SER A 551 1.88 8.89 2.53
CA SER A 551 0.82 9.27 3.48
C SER A 551 -0.40 9.90 2.82
N THR A 552 -0.26 10.57 1.67
CA THR A 552 -1.37 11.22 0.94
C THR A 552 -2.47 10.25 0.51
N PHE A 553 -2.12 9.01 0.14
CA PHE A 553 -3.12 7.97 -0.18
C PHE A 553 -3.81 7.37 1.07
N CYS A 554 -3.14 7.44 2.23
CA CYS A 554 -3.55 6.77 3.47
C CYS A 554 -4.24 7.72 4.46
N LYS A 555 -3.99 9.02 4.35
CA LYS A 555 -4.78 10.08 4.98
C LYS A 555 -6.06 10.24 4.17
N ASN A 556 -7.14 10.61 4.86
CA ASN A 556 -8.37 11.06 4.24
C ASN A 556 -8.99 12.03 5.25
N THR A 557 -9.19 13.27 4.84
CA THR A 557 -9.82 14.29 5.69
C THR A 557 -11.32 13.98 5.84
N SER A 558 -11.93 14.45 6.94
CA SER A 558 -13.39 14.40 7.05
C SER A 558 -14.09 15.17 5.91
N GLU A 559 -13.40 16.17 5.36
CA GLU A 559 -13.86 17.00 4.25
C GLU A 559 -13.88 16.23 2.93
N GLU A 560 -12.82 15.50 2.58
CA GLU A 560 -12.77 14.60 1.42
C GLU A 560 -13.81 13.48 1.49
N LYS A 561 -13.99 12.84 2.66
CA LYS A 561 -15.06 11.84 2.86
C LYS A 561 -16.44 12.44 2.57
N ASN A 562 -16.74 13.58 3.17
CA ASN A 562 -17.99 14.30 2.96
C ASN A 562 -18.17 14.76 1.49
N ALA A 563 -17.09 15.18 0.82
CA ALA A 563 -17.13 15.59 -0.59
C ALA A 563 -17.40 14.41 -1.52
N LEU A 564 -16.81 13.24 -1.25
CA LEU A 564 -17.04 12.02 -2.04
C LEU A 564 -18.47 11.49 -1.86
N ASP A 565 -19.00 11.54 -0.64
CA ASP A 565 -20.41 11.20 -0.38
C ASP A 565 -21.37 12.17 -1.08
N GLN A 566 -21.13 13.48 -0.99
CA GLN A 566 -21.92 14.49 -1.72
C GLN A 566 -21.86 14.29 -3.24
N LEU A 567 -20.71 13.88 -3.78
CA LEU A 567 -20.56 13.51 -5.19
C LEU A 567 -21.44 12.31 -5.55
N PHE A 568 -21.35 11.20 -4.79
CA PHE A 568 -22.16 10.01 -5.09
C PHE A 568 -23.66 10.22 -4.87
N GLU A 569 -24.07 11.05 -3.91
CA GLU A 569 -25.48 11.47 -3.76
C GLU A 569 -25.94 12.32 -4.94
N ARG A 570 -25.12 13.27 -5.42
CA ARG A 570 -25.42 14.11 -6.59
C ARG A 570 -25.61 13.26 -7.84
N GLU A 571 -24.69 12.34 -8.12
CA GLU A 571 -24.78 11.46 -9.29
C GLU A 571 -25.92 10.44 -9.15
N SER A 572 -26.19 9.91 -7.95
CA SER A 572 -27.38 9.11 -7.68
C SER A 572 -28.68 9.86 -7.97
N LYS A 573 -28.76 11.14 -7.59
CA LYS A 573 -29.91 12.00 -7.85
C LYS A 573 -30.05 12.34 -9.34
N ARG A 574 -28.95 12.57 -10.05
CA ARG A 574 -28.93 12.73 -11.51
C ARG A 574 -29.47 11.47 -12.21
N GLU A 575 -28.94 10.30 -11.89
CA GLU A 575 -29.33 9.07 -12.58
C GLU A 575 -30.76 8.63 -12.23
N LYS A 576 -31.22 8.85 -11.00
CA LYS A 576 -32.63 8.65 -10.61
C LYS A 576 -33.60 9.57 -11.38
N ASN A 577 -33.20 10.81 -11.67
CA ASN A 577 -33.97 11.70 -12.52
C ASN A 577 -33.96 11.24 -13.99
N LEU A 578 -32.84 10.73 -14.49
CA LEU A 578 -32.74 10.14 -15.84
C LEU A 578 -33.57 8.87 -15.97
N GLU A 579 -33.59 7.97 -14.97
CA GLU A 579 -34.49 6.82 -14.94
C GLU A 579 -35.97 7.24 -15.00
N TYR A 580 -36.36 8.30 -14.28
CA TYR A 580 -37.71 8.86 -14.35
C TYR A 580 -38.04 9.39 -15.76
N ILE A 581 -37.12 10.12 -16.39
CA ILE A 581 -37.27 10.63 -17.76
C ILE A 581 -37.34 9.47 -18.77
N ARG A 582 -36.46 8.47 -18.68
CA ARG A 582 -36.48 7.23 -19.48
C ARG A 582 -37.84 6.52 -19.38
N LYS A 583 -38.40 6.40 -18.17
CA LYS A 583 -39.74 5.82 -17.94
C LYS A 583 -40.84 6.66 -18.60
N GLN A 584 -40.84 7.98 -18.44
CA GLN A 584 -41.82 8.85 -19.09
C GLN A 584 -41.74 8.77 -20.62
N LEU A 585 -40.53 8.83 -21.21
CA LEU A 585 -40.32 8.70 -22.66
C LEU A 585 -40.81 7.34 -23.19
N ASN A 586 -40.58 6.24 -22.46
CA ASN A 586 -41.10 4.93 -22.83
C ASN A 586 -42.64 4.84 -22.71
N CYS A 587 -43.25 5.51 -21.72
CA CYS A 587 -44.70 5.67 -21.65
C CYS A 587 -45.26 6.51 -22.81
N PHE A 588 -44.56 7.56 -23.25
CA PHE A 588 -44.96 8.36 -24.42
C PHE A 588 -44.78 7.60 -25.73
N ARG A 589 -43.72 6.78 -25.88
CA ARG A 589 -43.56 5.85 -27.03
C ARG A 589 -44.71 4.86 -27.08
N LYS A 590 -45.00 4.15 -25.99
CA LYS A 590 -46.14 3.23 -25.91
C LYS A 590 -47.48 3.91 -26.18
N LYS A 591 -47.69 5.15 -25.70
CA LYS A 591 -48.89 5.93 -26.05
C LYS A 591 -48.98 6.31 -27.53
N ARG A 592 -47.84 6.52 -28.23
CA ARG A 592 -47.81 6.71 -29.69
C ARG A 592 -48.03 5.40 -30.44
N GLU A 593 -47.48 4.29 -29.95
CA GLU A 593 -47.69 2.95 -30.52
C GLU A 593 -49.15 2.47 -30.35
N CYS A 594 -49.82 2.87 -29.26
CA CYS A 594 -51.25 2.66 -29.05
C CYS A 594 -52.16 3.70 -29.75
N LEU A 595 -51.60 4.76 -30.35
CA LEU A 595 -52.33 5.66 -31.25
C LEU A 595 -52.10 5.18 -32.67
N ASN A 596 -52.80 4.10 -33.04
CA ASN A 596 -52.63 3.47 -34.33
C ASN A 596 -53.03 4.45 -35.45
N MET A 597 -52.17 4.62 -36.46
CA MET A 597 -52.40 5.61 -37.53
C MET A 597 -53.60 5.25 -38.44
N GLN A 598 -54.16 4.06 -38.26
CA GLN A 598 -55.37 3.57 -38.93
C GLN A 598 -56.66 4.04 -38.25
N ASP A 599 -56.62 4.42 -36.97
CA ASP A 599 -57.77 4.94 -36.21
C ASP A 599 -58.03 6.45 -36.48
N VAL A 600 -57.24 7.05 -37.38
CA VAL A 600 -57.40 8.43 -37.89
C VAL A 600 -57.72 8.40 -39.40
N SER A 601 -58.43 7.38 -39.86
CA SER A 601 -59.17 7.46 -41.12
C SER A 601 -60.38 8.37 -40.92
N ILE A 602 -60.41 9.50 -41.63
CA ILE A 602 -61.67 10.21 -41.85
C ILE A 602 -62.54 9.29 -42.70
N SER A 603 -63.77 9.01 -42.26
CA SER A 603 -64.70 8.18 -43.02
C SER A 603 -64.94 8.79 -44.41
N ASP A 604 -64.80 7.99 -45.47
CA ASP A 604 -65.01 8.45 -46.85
C ASP A 604 -66.41 9.07 -47.06
N VAL A 605 -67.41 8.62 -46.29
CA VAL A 605 -68.77 9.20 -46.27
C VAL A 605 -68.74 10.68 -45.88
N VAL A 606 -67.90 11.08 -44.92
CA VAL A 606 -67.77 12.48 -44.48
C VAL A 606 -67.06 13.32 -45.56
N VAL A 607 -66.15 12.70 -46.32
CA VAL A 607 -65.50 13.34 -47.48
C VAL A 607 -66.50 13.53 -48.62
N GLU A 608 -67.30 12.52 -48.96
CA GLU A 608 -68.36 12.65 -49.97
C GLU A 608 -69.47 13.63 -49.55
N ASP A 609 -69.90 13.63 -48.29
CA ASP A 609 -70.95 14.53 -47.81
C ASP A 609 -70.47 15.99 -47.87
N THR A 610 -69.22 16.28 -47.46
CA THR A 610 -68.64 17.63 -47.58
C THR A 610 -68.32 18.04 -49.02
N GLN A 611 -67.93 17.10 -49.89
CA GLN A 611 -67.82 17.30 -51.34
C GLN A 611 -69.20 17.69 -51.92
N ARG A 612 -70.28 16.98 -51.54
CA ARG A 612 -71.65 17.26 -52.00
C ARG A 612 -72.21 18.57 -51.43
N GLU A 613 -71.88 18.95 -50.20
CA GLU A 613 -72.20 20.29 -49.68
C GLU A 613 -71.46 21.38 -50.48
N TYR A 614 -70.18 21.21 -50.76
CA TYR A 614 -69.39 22.16 -51.54
C TYR A 614 -69.91 22.32 -52.98
N GLU A 615 -70.25 21.21 -53.64
CA GLU A 615 -70.86 21.21 -54.98
C GLU A 615 -72.29 21.76 -55.00
N SER A 616 -72.98 21.81 -53.85
CA SER A 616 -74.31 22.45 -53.71
C SER A 616 -74.25 23.97 -53.47
N LEU A 617 -73.06 24.53 -53.28
CA LEU A 617 -72.80 25.95 -53.03
C LEU A 617 -72.18 26.67 -54.25
N LEU A 618 -72.12 25.99 -55.40
CA LEU A 618 -71.59 26.47 -56.69
C LEU A 618 -72.72 26.64 -57.73
#